data_AF-A0A372Q930-F1
#
_entry.id   AF-A0A372Q930-F1
#
_cell.length_a   1.000
_cell.length_b   1.000
_cell.length_c   1.000
_cell.angle_alpha   90.00
_cell.angle_beta   90.00
_cell.angle_gamma   90.00
#
_symmetry.space_group_name_H-M   'P 1'
#
loop_
_entity.id
_entity.type
_entity.pdbx_description
1 polymer ?
#
loop_
_entity_poly.entity_id
_entity_poly.type
_entity_poly.pdbx_seq_one_letter_code
_entity_poly.pdbx_strand_id
1 'polypeptide(L)' 'MMEEFLVNWKDRHAFTIFTVVDPTCRGEDFTELINKHKSNGVVKDYKYDSIFELEDKNLKYYL' A
#
# COMPACT_ATOMS: atom_id res chain seq x y z
N MET A 1 -1.55 13.14 -2.32
CA MET A 1 -1.48 11.83 -3.08
C MET A 1 -0.52 10.88 -2.34
N MET A 2 -0.53 9.55 -2.56
CA MET A 2 0.29 8.58 -1.78
C MET A 2 1.79 8.93 -1.75
N GLU A 3 2.37 9.32 -2.88
CA GLU A 3 3.79 9.71 -2.97
C GLU A 3 4.11 10.93 -2.09
N GLU A 4 3.23 11.94 -2.11
CA GLU A 4 3.36 13.16 -1.29
C GLU A 4 3.31 12.84 0.21
N PHE A 5 2.45 11.91 0.62
CA PHE A 5 2.43 11.40 1.99
C PHE A 5 3.75 10.73 2.37
N LEU A 6 4.29 9.87 1.51
CA LEU A 6 5.55 9.16 1.75
C LEU A 6 6.76 10.10 1.82
N VAL A 7 6.79 11.14 0.97
CA VAL A 7 7.81 12.19 1.01
C VAL A 7 7.74 12.97 2.32
N ASN A 8 6.55 13.36 2.76
CA ASN A 8 6.35 14.10 4.02
C ASN A 8 6.60 13.24 5.27
N TRP A 9 6.59 11.92 5.12
CA TRP A 9 6.91 10.98 6.21
C TRP A 9 8.40 10.65 6.32
N LYS A 10 9.25 11.21 5.45
CA LYS A 10 10.69 11.07 5.55
C LYS A 10 11.17 11.52 6.94
N ASP A 11 12.19 10.84 7.47
CA ASP A 11 12.80 11.10 8.78
C ASP A 11 11.92 10.81 10.01
N ARG A 12 10.75 10.18 9.82
CA ARG A 12 9.90 9.64 10.90
C ARG A 12 10.11 8.13 11.06
N HIS A 13 9.51 7.55 12.09
CA HIS A 13 9.52 6.10 12.28
C HIS A 13 8.91 5.37 11.08
N ALA A 14 9.58 4.30 10.69
CA ALA A 14 9.13 3.40 9.63
C ALA A 14 7.76 2.81 9.97
N PHE A 15 6.90 2.67 8.97
CA PHE A 15 5.54 2.14 9.14
C PHE A 15 5.24 1.01 8.16
N THR A 16 4.21 0.23 8.49
CA THR A 16 3.67 -0.80 7.60
C THR A 16 2.48 -0.24 6.84
N ILE A 17 2.47 -0.44 5.52
CA ILE A 17 1.36 -0.02 4.66
C ILE A 17 0.48 -1.23 4.40
N PHE A 18 -0.82 -1.07 4.61
CA PHE A 18 -1.85 -2.00 4.18
C PHE A 18 -2.78 -1.27 3.21
N THR A 19 -2.92 -1.78 1.99
CA THR A 19 -3.80 -1.18 0.98
C THR A 19 -4.67 -2.23 0.33
N VAL A 20 -5.83 -1.80 -0.15
CA VAL A 20 -6.64 -2.58 -1.07
C VAL A 20 -6.42 -2.02 -2.46
N VAL A 21 -6.13 -2.87 -3.44
CA VAL A 21 -5.88 -2.47 -4.83
C VAL A 21 -6.82 -3.19 -5.77
N ASP A 22 -7.36 -2.45 -6.73
CA ASP A 22 -7.90 -3.07 -7.93
C ASP A 22 -6.72 -3.68 -8.70
N PRO A 23 -6.69 -4.99 -8.99
CA PRO A 23 -5.59 -5.56 -9.76
C PRO A 23 -5.55 -5.07 -11.22
N THR A 24 -6.58 -4.37 -11.70
CA THR A 24 -6.54 -3.62 -12.97
C THR A 24 -5.82 -2.27 -12.85
N CYS A 25 -5.75 -1.69 -11.65
CA CYS A 25 -4.72 -0.69 -11.36
C CYS A 25 -3.39 -1.43 -11.41
N ARG A 26 -2.60 -1.19 -12.46
CA ARG A 26 -1.31 -1.86 -12.69
C ARG A 26 -0.51 -1.86 -11.39
N GLY A 27 -0.45 -3.03 -10.74
CA GLY A 27 0.26 -3.22 -9.48
C GLY A 27 1.75 -2.84 -9.59
N GLU A 28 2.27 -2.74 -10.82
CA GLU A 28 3.59 -2.22 -11.15
C GLU A 28 3.80 -0.78 -10.66
N ASP A 29 2.91 0.16 -10.97
CA ASP A 29 3.06 1.58 -10.58
C ASP A 29 3.07 1.74 -9.04
N PHE A 30 2.24 0.96 -8.35
CA PHE A 30 2.15 1.01 -6.89
C PHE A 30 3.34 0.32 -6.21
N THR A 31 3.77 -0.82 -6.75
CA THR A 31 4.93 -1.57 -6.23
C THR A 31 6.21 -0.79 -6.44
N GLU A 32 6.39 -0.13 -7.59
CA GLU A 32 7.53 0.76 -7.85
C GLU A 32 7.56 1.93 -6.87
N LEU A 33 6.42 2.59 -6.61
CA LEU A 33 6.33 3.67 -5.64
C LEU A 33 6.73 3.19 -4.24
N ILE A 34 6.20 2.06 -3.78
CA ILE A 34 6.55 1.49 -2.47
C ILE A 34 8.05 1.16 -2.41
N ASN A 35 8.59 0.49 -3.43
CA ASN A 35 10.00 0.10 -3.48
C ASN A 35 10.94 1.31 -3.44
N LYS A 36 10.59 2.40 -4.13
CA LYS A 36 11.32 3.69 -4.08
C LYS A 36 11.43 4.26 -2.66
N HIS A 37 10.41 4.06 -1.82
CA HIS A 37 10.38 4.58 -0.45
C HIS A 37 10.82 3.55 0.61
N LYS A 38 10.91 2.27 0.26
CA LYS A 38 11.44 1.21 1.12
C LYS A 38 12.93 1.38 1.39
N SER A 39 13.71 1.76 0.37
CA SER A 39 15.16 2.04 0.50
C SER A 39 15.47 3.22 1.44
N ASN A 40 14.54 4.16 1.57
CA ASN A 40 14.67 5.33 2.43
C ASN A 40 14.29 5.03 3.89
N GLY A 41 14.00 3.77 4.24
CA GLY A 41 13.63 3.36 5.60
C GLY A 41 12.25 3.83 6.05
N VAL A 42 11.47 4.46 5.15
CA VAL A 42 10.13 4.99 5.46
C VAL A 42 9.11 3.86 5.58
N VAL A 43 9.21 2.85 4.72
CA VAL A 43 8.30 1.70 4.70
C VAL A 43 9.01 0.47 5.28
N LYS A 44 8.50 -0.02 6.41
CA LYS A 44 9.00 -1.24 7.08
C LYS A 44 8.51 -2.50 6.37
N ASP A 45 7.22 -2.53 6.07
CA ASP A 45 6.56 -3.66 5.43
C ASP A 45 5.39 -3.14 4.58
N TYR A 46 4.99 -3.91 3.57
CA TYR A 46 3.91 -3.55 2.67
C TYR A 46 3.09 -4.79 2.36
N LYS A 47 1.78 -4.67 2.54
CA LYS A 47 0.80 -5.71 2.23
C LYS A 47 -0.32 -5.10 1.41
N TYR A 48 -0.84 -5.89 0.49
CA TYR A 48 -2.01 -5.52 -0.26
C TYR A 48 -2.93 -6.70 -0.49
N ASP A 49 -4.22 -6.40 -0.49
CA ASP A 49 -5.28 -7.32 -0.92
C ASP A 49 -5.90 -6.81 -2.21
N SER A 50 -6.39 -7.73 -3.05
CA SER A 50 -7.14 -7.34 -4.24
C SER A 50 -8.61 -7.05 -3.90
N ILE A 51 -9.20 -6.04 -4.55
CA ILE A 51 -10.64 -5.74 -4.39
C ILE A 51 -11.49 -6.97 -4.73
N PHE A 52 -11.11 -7.73 -5.77
CA PHE A 52 -11.83 -8.94 -6.16
C PHE A 52 -11.75 -10.05 -5.10
N GLU A 53 -10.63 -10.19 -4.38
CA GLU A 53 -10.54 -11.15 -3.26
C GLU A 53 -11.39 -10.73 -2.05
N LEU A 54 -11.61 -9.43 -1.85
CA LEU A 54 -12.48 -8.93 -0.79
C LEU A 54 -13.96 -9.06 -1.14
N GLU A 55 -14.33 -8.89 -2.41
CA GLU A 55 -15.68 -9.17 -2.91
C GLU A 55 -16.05 -10.65 -2.76
N ASP A 56 -15.11 -11.56 -3.06
CA ASP A 56 -15.31 -13.02 -2.93
C ASP A 56 -15.31 -13.49 -1.45
N LYS A 57 -14.57 -12.80 -0.57
CA LYS A 57 -14.51 -13.09 0.88
C LYS A 57 -15.64 -12.48 1.73
N ASN A 58 -16.64 -11.84 1.10
CA ASN A 58 -17.82 -11.21 1.70
C ASN A 58 -17.55 -9.93 2.52
N LEU A 59 -18.38 -8.91 2.30
CA LEU A 59 -18.70 -7.74 3.14
C LEU A 59 -19.07 -8.05 4.63
N LYS A 60 -18.82 -9.26 5.13
CA LYS A 60 -19.22 -9.72 6.48
C LYS A 60 -18.26 -9.31 7.61
N TYR A 61 -17.13 -8.69 7.32
CA TYR A 61 -16.13 -8.35 8.34
C TYR A 61 -15.83 -6.85 8.52
N TYR A 62 -16.57 -5.96 7.85
CA TYR A 62 -16.27 -4.52 7.87
C TYR A 62 -17.46 -3.60 8.24
N LEU A 63 -18.53 -4.11 8.87
CA LEU A 63 -19.54 -3.31 9.59
C LEU A 63 -19.63 -3.72 11.07
#